data_AF-A0AA87Z1A2-F1
#
_entry.id   AF-A0AA87Z1A2-F1
#
_cell.length_a   1.000
_cell.length_b   1.000
_cell.length_c   1.000
_cell.angle_alpha   90.00
_cell.angle_beta   90.00
_cell.angle_gamma   90.00
#
_symmetry.space_group_name_H-M   'P 1'
#
loop_
_entity.id
_entity.type
_entity.pdbx_description
1 polymer ?
#
loop_
_entity_poly.entity_id
_entity_poly.type
_entity_poly.pdbx_seq_one_letter_code
_entity_poly.pdbx_strand_id
1 'polypeptide(L)'
;MVASVWEISRGATLFPEVLQVWFDFGHDQVFAYLLLSADSAGTALARALKEGMDTCEASNGFCVQADISIALGFAGFLFLGFSSLLSGFRVACFIINGSRFHL
;
A
#
# COMPACT_ATOMS: atom_id res chain seq x y z
N MET A 1 -8.93 -0.73 1.67
CA MET A 1 -9.57 -1.73 0.77
C MET A 1 -10.84 -2.38 1.33
N VAL A 2 -10.91 -2.84 2.60
CA VAL A 2 -12.12 -3.52 3.12
C VAL A 2 -13.36 -2.60 3.12
N ALA A 3 -13.22 -1.35 3.57
CA ALA A 3 -14.31 -0.38 3.56
C ALA A 3 -14.81 -0.06 2.14
N SER A 4 -13.89 0.05 1.17
CA SER A 4 -14.21 0.30 -0.24
C SER A 4 -14.89 -0.91 -0.91
N VAL A 5 -14.46 -2.14 -0.60
CA VAL A 5 -15.12 -3.37 -1.07
C VAL A 5 -16.51 -3.51 -0.46
N TRP A 6 -16.66 -3.17 0.82
CA TRP A 6 -17.96 -3.11 1.47
C TRP A 6 -18.88 -2.12 0.78
N GLU A 7 -18.39 -0.92 0.50
CA GLU A 7 -19.15 0.11 -0.20
C GLU A 7 -19.62 -0.36 -1.57
N ILE A 8 -18.75 -0.96 -2.37
CA ILE A 8 -19.09 -1.49 -3.70
C ILE A 8 -20.12 -2.62 -3.60
N SER A 9 -19.97 -3.52 -2.62
CA SER A 9 -20.83 -4.69 -2.47
C SER A 9 -22.21 -4.38 -1.87
N ARG A 10 -22.30 -3.40 -0.97
CA ARG A 10 -23.53 -3.07 -0.22
C ARG A 10 -24.20 -1.77 -0.68
N GLY A 11 -23.54 -0.98 -1.53
CA GLY A 11 -24.01 0.34 -1.94
C GLY A 11 -24.09 1.34 -0.77
N ALA A 12 -23.45 1.03 0.36
CA ALA A 12 -23.53 1.79 1.59
C ALA A 12 -22.14 1.92 2.22
N THR A 13 -21.86 3.12 2.75
CA THR A 13 -20.64 3.41 3.49
C THR A 13 -20.65 2.70 4.85
N LEU A 14 -19.48 2.31 5.34
CA LEU A 14 -19.33 1.67 6.65
C LEU A 14 -19.36 2.73 7.76
N PHE A 15 -18.93 3.95 7.44
CA PHE A 15 -18.95 5.12 8.32
C PHE A 15 -19.76 6.27 7.69
N PRO A 16 -20.12 7.30 8.48
CA PRO A 16 -20.52 8.59 7.94
C PRO A 16 -19.47 9.12 6.96
N GLU A 17 -19.91 9.83 5.93
CA GLU A 17 -19.09 10.28 4.80
C GLU A 17 -17.77 10.95 5.22
N VAL A 18 -17.84 11.89 6.17
CA VAL A 18 -16.65 12.59 6.69
C VAL A 18 -15.61 11.60 7.22
N LEU A 19 -16.04 10.67 8.08
CA LEU A 19 -15.14 9.69 8.67
C LEU A 19 -14.62 8.70 7.64
N GLN A 20 -15.46 8.28 6.68
CA GLN A 20 -15.06 7.33 5.66
C GLN A 20 -13.97 7.90 4.73
N VAL A 21 -14.10 9.15 4.29
CA VAL A 21 -13.15 9.78 3.36
C VAL A 21 -11.77 9.95 4.02
N TRP A 22 -11.73 10.40 5.28
CA TRP A 22 -10.48 10.49 6.04
C TRP A 22 -9.91 9.14 6.42
N PHE A 23 -10.76 8.16 6.76
CA PHE A 23 -10.33 6.80 7.08
C PHE A 23 -9.68 6.12 5.88
N ASP A 24 -10.31 6.16 4.70
CA ASP A 24 -9.77 5.55 3.48
C ASP A 24 -8.41 6.18 3.10
N PHE A 25 -8.31 7.51 3.11
CA PHE A 25 -7.04 8.19 2.79
C PHE A 25 -5.94 7.93 3.82
N GLY A 26 -6.25 8.07 5.11
CA GLY A 26 -5.29 7.85 6.19
C GLY A 26 -4.81 6.41 6.22
N HIS A 27 -5.71 5.44 6.05
CA HIS A 27 -5.37 4.02 5.98
C HIS A 27 -4.44 3.74 4.79
N ASP A 28 -4.76 4.21 3.59
CA ASP A 28 -3.92 3.97 2.41
C ASP A 28 -2.52 4.58 2.58
N GLN A 29 -2.42 5.81 3.13
CA GLN A 29 -1.13 6.46 3.39
C GLN A 29 -0.28 5.72 4.42
N VAL A 30 -0.87 5.35 5.57
CA VAL A 30 -0.15 4.65 6.64
C VAL A 30 0.35 3.30 6.16
N PHE A 31 -0.49 2.53 5.46
CA PHE A 31 -0.09 1.22 4.94
C PHE A 31 0.95 1.33 3.82
N ALA A 32 0.84 2.32 2.92
CA ALA A 32 1.84 2.55 1.90
C ALA A 32 3.21 2.87 2.54
N TYR A 33 3.23 3.74 3.55
CA TYR A 33 4.47 4.08 4.26
C TYR A 33 5.07 2.90 5.02
N LEU A 34 4.23 2.13 5.71
CA LEU A 34 4.65 0.95 6.46
C LEU A 34 5.24 -0.11 5.52
N LEU A 35 4.61 -0.34 4.38
CA LEU A 35 5.05 -1.32 3.40
C LEU A 35 6.36 -0.89 2.71
N LEU A 36 6.48 0.39 2.32
CA LEU A 36 7.74 0.95 1.81
C LEU A 36 8.89 0.84 2.83
N SER A 37 8.59 1.09 4.10
CA SER A 37 9.58 0.98 5.19
C SER A 37 10.02 -0.48 5.40
N ALA A 38 9.08 -1.43 5.36
CA ALA A 38 9.39 -2.85 5.46
C ALA A 38 10.21 -3.35 4.26
N ASP A 39 9.84 -2.97 3.04
CA ASP A 39 10.55 -3.40 1.82
C ASP A 39 11.95 -2.80 1.71
N SER A 40 12.14 -1.55 2.12
CA SER A 40 13.47 -0.92 2.15
C SER A 40 14.40 -1.60 3.16
N ALA A 41 13.90 -1.88 4.37
CA ALA A 41 14.65 -2.64 5.38
C ALA A 41 14.94 -4.07 4.91
N GLY A 42 13.95 -4.75 4.32
CA GLY A 42 14.10 -6.10 3.76
C GLY A 42 15.11 -6.14 2.61
N THR A 43 15.12 -5.14 1.74
CA THR A 43 16.08 -5.02 0.64
C THR A 43 17.51 -4.83 1.16
N ALA A 44 17.70 -3.98 2.18
CA ALA A 44 19.01 -3.77 2.79
C ALA A 44 19.54 -5.07 3.44
N LEU A 45 18.69 -5.78 4.18
CA LEU A 45 19.03 -7.07 4.78
C LEU A 45 19.35 -8.12 3.72
N ALA A 46 18.54 -8.22 2.65
CA ALA A 46 18.77 -9.16 1.56
C ALA A 46 20.13 -8.91 0.91
N ARG A 47 20.51 -7.65 0.65
CA ARG A 47 21.84 -7.32 0.10
C ARG A 47 22.97 -7.74 1.03
N ALA A 48 22.87 -7.44 2.32
CA ALA A 48 23.86 -7.85 3.31
C ALA A 48 24.05 -9.37 3.36
N LEU A 49 22.95 -10.15 3.26
CA LEU A 49 23.00 -11.61 3.25
C LEU A 49 23.58 -12.18 1.94
N LYS A 50 23.31 -11.53 0.80
CA LYS A 50 23.88 -11.90 -0.50
C LYS A 50 25.40 -11.70 -0.53
N GLU A 51 25.88 -10.56 0.00
CA GLU A 51 27.30 -10.20 0.00
C GLU A 51 28.12 -10.92 1.08
N GLY A 52 27.52 -11.19 2.26
CA GLY A 52 28.26 -11.67 3.43
C GLY A 52 28.37 -13.18 3.61
N MET A 53 27.65 -14.00 2.84
CA MET A 53 27.52 -15.44 3.14
C MET A 53 27.70 -16.39 1.94
N ASP A 54 28.04 -15.90 0.73
CA ASP A 54 28.00 -16.69 -0.52
C ASP A 54 26.72 -17.52 -0.67
N THR A 55 25.63 -17.07 -0.03
CA THR A 55 24.35 -17.80 0.08
C THR A 55 23.71 -18.02 -1.28
N CYS A 56 24.00 -17.13 -2.24
CA CYS A 56 23.55 -17.27 -3.61
C CYS A 56 24.38 -18.28 -4.42
N GLU A 57 25.62 -18.58 -4.01
CA GLU A 57 26.41 -19.65 -4.63
C GLU A 57 26.01 -21.02 -4.07
N ALA A 58 25.81 -21.12 -2.75
CA ALA A 58 25.44 -22.36 -2.07
C ALA A 58 23.95 -22.73 -2.21
N SER A 59 23.04 -21.76 -2.41
CA SER A 59 21.60 -21.97 -2.53
C SER A 59 20.97 -20.93 -3.48
N ASN A 60 20.93 -21.27 -4.77
CA ASN A 60 20.33 -20.44 -5.82
C ASN A 60 18.86 -20.04 -5.53
N GLY A 61 18.14 -20.84 -4.75
CA GLY A 61 16.73 -20.59 -4.40
C GLY A 61 16.52 -19.38 -3.51
N PHE A 62 17.46 -19.07 -2.60
CA PHE A 62 17.32 -17.93 -1.69
C PHE A 62 17.39 -16.59 -2.43
N CYS A 63 18.35 -16.45 -3.36
CA CYS A 63 18.53 -15.22 -4.14
C CYS A 63 17.27 -14.88 -4.96
N VAL A 64 16.76 -15.88 -5.70
CA VAL A 64 15.57 -15.72 -6.54
C VAL A 64 14.33 -15.42 -5.70
N GLN A 65 14.13 -16.13 -4.59
CA GLN A 65 12.98 -15.91 -3.72
C GLN A 65 13.03 -14.52 -3.05
N ALA A 66 14.20 -14.07 -2.61
CA ALA A 66 14.38 -12.74 -2.03
C ALA A 66 14.05 -11.64 -3.04
N ASP A 67 14.53 -11.75 -4.29
CA ASP A 67 14.25 -10.78 -5.35
C ASP A 67 12.76 -10.74 -5.70
N ILE A 68 12.10 -11.89 -5.81
CA ILE A 68 10.64 -11.98 -6.05
C ILE A 68 9.88 -11.34 -4.89
N SER A 69 10.26 -11.64 -3.64
CA SER A 69 9.59 -11.08 -2.45
C SER A 69 9.69 -9.56 -2.40
N ILE A 70 10.87 -9.00 -2.67
CA ILE A 70 11.10 -7.55 -2.70
C ILE A 70 10.29 -6.92 -3.84
N ALA A 71 10.29 -7.52 -5.03
CA ALA A 71 9.55 -7.01 -6.17
C ALA A 71 8.03 -6.98 -5.91
N LEU A 72 7.48 -8.03 -5.29
CA LEU A 72 6.07 -8.09 -4.91
C LEU A 72 5.72 -7.05 -3.84
N GLY A 73 6.63 -6.80 -2.89
CA GLY A 73 6.48 -5.71 -1.92
C GLY A 73 6.33 -4.36 -2.61
N PHE A 74 7.30 -3.96 -3.43
CA PHE A 74 7.21 -2.67 -4.14
C PHE A 74 6.01 -2.58 -5.09
N ALA A 75 5.59 -3.69 -5.70
CA ALA A 75 4.35 -3.73 -6.48
C ALA A 75 3.12 -3.44 -5.60
N GLY A 76 3.07 -4.01 -4.39
CA GLY A 76 2.06 -3.70 -3.38
C GLY A 76 2.08 -2.22 -2.96
N PHE A 77 3.27 -1.64 -2.79
CA PHE A 77 3.42 -0.21 -2.48
C PHE A 77 2.82 0.67 -3.59
N LEU A 78 3.13 0.38 -4.85
CA LEU A 78 2.55 1.10 -5.98
C LEU A 78 1.03 0.99 -6.02
N PHE A 79 0.48 -0.20 -5.76
CA PHE A 79 -0.96 -0.40 -5.68
C PHE A 79 -1.61 0.44 -4.58
N LEU A 80 -1.03 0.48 -3.39
CA LEU A 80 -1.49 1.35 -2.29
C LEU A 80 -1.30 2.84 -2.63
N GLY A 81 -0.24 3.21 -3.34
CA GLY A 81 -0.01 4.56 -3.83
C GLY A 81 -1.08 5.03 -4.83
N PHE A 82 -1.49 4.18 -5.77
CA PHE A 82 -2.61 4.50 -6.65
C PHE A 82 -3.93 4.59 -5.89
N SER A 83 -4.14 3.74 -4.88
CA SER A 83 -5.30 3.85 -4.00
C SER A 83 -5.32 5.17 -3.23
N SER A 84 -4.17 5.59 -2.68
CA SER A 84 -4.04 6.84 -1.91
C SER A 84 -4.28 8.08 -2.76
N LEU A 85 -3.95 8.05 -4.06
CA LEU A 85 -4.29 9.11 -5.02
C LEU A 85 -5.81 9.22 -5.20
N LEU A 86 -6.50 8.09 -5.36
CA LEU A 86 -7.95 8.08 -5.54
C LEU A 86 -8.70 8.49 -4.27
N SER A 87 -8.27 8.02 -3.10
CA SER A 87 -8.85 8.43 -1.82
C SER A 87 -8.50 9.90 -1.50
N GLY A 88 -7.30 10.36 -1.85
CA GLY A 88 -6.90 11.77 -1.74
C GLY A 88 -7.73 12.70 -2.63
N PHE A 89 -8.08 12.28 -3.84
CA PHE A 89 -9.02 13.01 -4.69
C PHE A 89 -10.40 13.15 -4.03
N ARG A 90 -10.91 12.09 -3.39
CA ARG A 90 -12.18 12.14 -2.64
C ARG A 90 -12.10 13.12 -1.46
N VAL A 91 -10.98 13.15 -0.73
CA VAL A 91 -10.74 14.14 0.33
C VAL A 91 -10.77 15.56 -0.22
N ALA A 92 -10.09 15.81 -1.36
CA ALA A 92 -10.09 17.12 -1.99
C ALA A 92 -11.50 17.57 -2.41
N CYS A 93 -12.28 16.69 -3.05
CA CYS A 93 -13.69 16.96 -3.37
C CYS A 93 -14.51 17.26 -2.10
N PHE A 94 -14.33 16.47 -1.04
CA PHE A 94 -15.03 16.67 0.23
C PHE A 94 -14.72 18.04 0.85
N ILE A 95 -13.47 18.49 0.81
CA ILE A 95 -13.08 19.81 1.32
C ILE A 95 -13.70 20.95 0.49
N ILE A 96 -13.77 20.80 -0.84
CA ILE A 96 -14.24 21.86 -1.74
C ILE A 96 -15.77 21.92 -1.80
N ASN A 97 -16.43 20.77 -1.98
CA ASN A 97 -17.87 20.69 -2.26
C ASN A 97 -18.71 20.29 -1.03
N GLY A 98 -18.07 19.88 0.07
CA GLY A 98 -18.77 19.29 1.22
C GLY A 98 -19.26 17.87 0.98
N SER A 99 -19.00 17.29 -0.19
CA SER A 99 -19.31 15.91 -0.55
C SER A 99 -18.12 15.24 -1.24
N ARG A 100 -18.04 13.92 -1.13
CA ARG A 100 -16.99 13.09 -1.73
C ARG A 100 -17.05 13.01 -3.26
N PHE A 101 -18.11 13.55 -3.87
CA PHE A 101 -18.31 13.55 -5.32
C PHE A 101 -18.14 14.96 -5.89
N HIS A 102 -17.78 15.05 -7.16
CA HIS A 102 -17.71 16.31 -7.90
C HIS A 102 -19.08 16.69 -8.49
N LEU A 103 -20.14 16.62 -7.69
CA LEU A 103 -21.52 16.92 -8.09
C LEU A 103 -22.07 18.06 -7.24
#